data_AF-A0A3D4QWB8-F1
#
_entry.id   AF-A0A3D4QWB8-F1
#
_cell.length_a   1.000
_cell.length_b   1.000
_cell.length_c   1.000
_cell.angle_alpha   90.00
_cell.angle_beta   90.00
_cell.angle_gamma   90.00
#
_symmetry.space_group_name_H-M   'P 1'
#
loop_
_entity.id
_entity.type
_entity.pdbx_description
1 polymer ?
#
loop_
_entity_poly.entity_id
_entity_poly.type
_entity_poly.pdbx_seq_one_letter_code
_entity_poly.pdbx_strand_id
1 'polypeptide(L)'
;MSKKTILRMVFSLLFVLVLATVCTAAPMETFTLGLPGDAKGLDPQKALDTMSFAVIKHINEPLVTVDGKTKELVPILAERWEI
;
A
#
# COMPACT_ATOMS: atom_id res chain seq x y z
N MET A 1 7.61 26.93 -33.42
CA MET A 1 7.37 25.46 -33.42
C MET A 1 6.48 25.13 -34.62
N SER A 2 6.84 24.18 -35.48
CA SER A 2 6.05 23.91 -36.70
C SER A 2 4.73 23.20 -36.35
N LYS A 3 3.64 23.45 -37.09
CA LYS A 3 2.35 22.74 -36.92
C LYS A 3 2.50 21.21 -36.93
N LYS A 4 3.46 20.70 -37.72
CA LYS A 4 3.79 19.27 -37.81
C LYS A 4 4.43 18.73 -36.53
N THR A 5 5.22 19.55 -35.82
CA THR A 5 5.86 19.19 -34.55
C THR A 5 4.84 19.10 -33.42
N ILE A 6 3.89 20.05 -33.36
CA ILE A 6 2.80 20.04 -32.38
C ILE A 6 1.89 18.83 -32.62
N LEU A 7 1.54 18.54 -33.87
CA LEU A 7 0.70 17.39 -34.20
C LEU A 7 1.35 16.05 -33.80
N ARG A 8 2.66 15.91 -34.02
CA ARG A 8 3.44 14.74 -33.58
C ARG A 8 3.44 14.58 -32.06
N MET A 9 3.65 15.67 -31.31
CA MET A 9 3.61 15.65 -29.84
C MET A 9 2.25 15.23 -29.29
N VAL A 10 1.16 15.78 -29.85
CA VAL A 10 -0.20 15.42 -29.45
C VAL A 10 -0.47 13.94 -29.74
N PHE A 11 -0.04 13.44 -30.90
CA PHE A 11 -0.21 12.03 -31.26
C PHE A 11 0.60 11.10 -30.34
N SER A 12 1.84 11.46 -30.02
CA SER A 12 2.66 10.72 -29.06
C SER A 12 2.06 10.71 -27.65
N LEU A 13 1.52 11.84 -27.19
CA LEU A 13 0.86 11.94 -25.89
C LEU A 13 -0.40 11.07 -25.84
N LEU A 14 -1.23 11.12 -26.88
CA LEU A 14 -2.41 10.27 -27.02
C LEU A 14 -2.05 8.79 -27.04
N PHE A 15 -0.98 8.43 -27.75
CA PHE A 15 -0.51 7.06 -27.83
C PHE A 15 -0.05 6.53 -26.46
N VAL A 16 0.72 7.32 -25.70
CA VAL A 16 1.13 6.96 -24.33
C VAL A 16 -0.07 6.83 -23.39
N LEU A 17 -1.06 7.72 -23.51
CA LEU A 17 -2.27 7.68 -22.67
C LEU A 17 -3.10 6.42 -22.93
N VAL A 18 -3.23 6.00 -24.19
CA VAL A 18 -3.93 4.75 -24.55
C VAL A 18 -3.17 3.53 -24.03
N LEU A 19 -1.84 3.50 -24.19
CA LEU A 19 -1.00 2.40 -23.67
C LEU A 19 -1.10 2.24 -22.15
N ALA A 20 -1.21 3.35 -21.40
CA ALA A 20 -1.36 3.30 -19.95
C ALA A 20 -2.65 2.61 -19.49
N THR A 21 -3.72 2.64 -20.29
CA THR A 21 -5.01 2.01 -19.93
C THR A 21 -5.02 0.48 -20.07
N VAL A 22 -4.08 -0.09 -20.84
CA VAL A 22 -4.01 -1.54 -21.09
C VAL A 22 -3.17 -2.25 -20.02
N CYS A 23 -2.42 -1.51 -19.21
CA CYS A 23 -1.62 -2.02 -18.09
C CYS A 23 -2.46 -2.07 -16.81
N THR A 24 -3.55 -2.82 -16.80
CA THR A 24 -4.24 -3.15 -15.54
C THR A 24 -3.47 -4.25 -14.83
N ALA A 25 -3.03 -4.01 -13.59
CA ALA A 25 -2.41 -5.07 -12.78
C ALA A 25 -3.40 -6.24 -12.65
N ALA A 26 -2.92 -7.46 -12.87
CA ALA A 26 -3.75 -8.65 -12.67
C ALA A 26 -4.20 -8.71 -11.20
N PRO A 27 -5.46 -9.10 -10.93
CA PRO A 27 -5.92 -9.26 -9.56
C PRO A 27 -5.10 -10.37 -8.88
N MET A 28 -4.53 -10.05 -7.72
CA MET A 28 -3.78 -10.98 -6.89
C MET A 28 -4.60 -11.24 -5.62
N GLU A 29 -5.37 -12.32 -5.65
CA GLU A 29 -6.20 -12.74 -4.50
C GLU A 29 -5.35 -13.34 -3.36
N THR A 30 -4.21 -13.94 -3.70
CA THR A 30 -3.34 -14.62 -2.74
C THR A 30 -1.94 -14.02 -2.79
N PHE A 31 -1.42 -13.68 -1.62
CA PHE A 31 -0.04 -13.26 -1.43
C PHE A 31 0.65 -14.18 -0.42
N THR A 32 1.73 -14.83 -0.83
CA THR A 32 2.54 -15.68 0.05
C THR A 32 3.70 -14.86 0.61
N LEU A 33 3.70 -14.66 1.92
CA LEU A 33 4.76 -13.92 2.63
C LEU A 33 5.67 -14.89 3.39
N GLY A 34 6.97 -14.81 3.15
CA GLY A 34 7.97 -15.46 4.00
C GLY A 34 8.26 -14.64 5.25
N LEU A 35 8.22 -15.28 6.43
CA LEU A 35 8.58 -14.66 7.70
C LEU A 35 9.90 -15.27 8.22
N PRO A 36 10.76 -14.46 8.88
CA PRO A 36 12.05 -14.95 9.39
C PRO A 36 11.94 -15.88 10.61
N GLY A 37 10.75 -16.04 11.17
CA GLY A 37 10.47 -16.97 12.26
C GLY A 37 8.96 -17.07 12.53
N ASP A 38 8.60 -18.02 13.40
CA ASP A 38 7.21 -18.29 13.76
C ASP A 38 6.65 -17.21 14.69
N ALA A 39 5.36 -16.91 14.53
CA ALA A 39 4.60 -16.13 15.50
C ALA A 39 4.35 -16.98 16.76
N LYS A 40 4.65 -16.42 17.94
CA LYS A 40 4.48 -17.13 19.21
C LYS A 40 3.04 -17.13 19.71
N GLY A 41 2.24 -16.16 19.28
CA GLY A 41 0.83 -16.07 19.61
C GLY A 41 0.12 -15.03 18.75
N LEU A 42 -1.19 -15.19 18.62
CA LEU A 42 -2.05 -14.27 17.87
C LEU A 42 -2.96 -13.42 18.77
N ASP A 43 -2.90 -13.64 20.08
CA ASP A 43 -3.59 -12.83 21.08
C ASP A 43 -2.83 -11.48 21.22
N PRO A 44 -3.40 -10.35 20.79
CA PRO A 44 -2.74 -9.05 20.86
C PRO A 44 -2.38 -8.64 22.28
N GLN A 45 -3.08 -9.17 23.29
CA GLN A 45 -2.81 -8.88 24.70
C GLN A 45 -1.62 -9.68 25.25
N LYS A 46 -1.17 -10.72 24.54
CA LYS A 46 -0.06 -11.60 24.94
C LYS A 46 1.13 -11.60 23.98
N ALA A 47 1.00 -10.96 22.83
CA ALA A 47 2.06 -10.81 21.86
C ALA A 47 3.12 -9.81 22.34
N LEU A 48 4.35 -10.29 22.56
CA LEU A 48 5.48 -9.47 23.02
C LEU A 48 6.65 -9.46 22.02
N ASP A 49 6.54 -10.20 20.93
CA ASP A 49 7.59 -10.35 19.92
C ASP A 49 7.18 -9.77 18.57
N THR A 50 8.18 -9.35 17.79
CA THR A 50 8.00 -8.70 16.49
C THR A 50 7.25 -9.57 15.47
N MET A 51 7.44 -10.90 15.49
CA MET A 51 6.80 -11.78 14.51
C MET A 51 5.30 -11.90 14.77
N SER A 52 4.91 -12.08 16.03
CA SER A 52 3.51 -12.03 16.44
C SER A 52 2.86 -10.71 16.06
N PHE A 53 3.52 -9.57 16.33
CA PHE A 53 3.00 -8.25 15.92
C PHE A 53 2.84 -8.10 14.40
N ALA A 54 3.80 -8.60 13.61
CA ALA A 54 3.76 -8.53 12.15
C ALA A 54 2.54 -9.28 11.59
N VAL A 55 2.24 -10.47 12.12
CA VAL A 55 1.06 -11.25 11.72
C VAL A 55 -0.23 -10.62 12.24
N ILE A 56 -0.27 -10.22 13.51
CA ILE A 56 -1.46 -9.64 14.15
C ILE A 56 -1.95 -8.39 13.43
N LYS A 57 -1.05 -7.57 12.87
CA LYS A 57 -1.40 -6.36 12.10
C LYS A 57 -2.23 -6.67 10.83
N HIS A 58 -2.18 -7.89 10.32
CA HIS A 58 -3.01 -8.34 9.20
C HIS A 58 -4.37 -8.91 9.62
N ILE A 59 -4.59 -9.14 10.92
CA ILE A 59 -5.81 -9.72 11.48
C ILE A 59 -6.64 -8.66 12.20
N ASN A 60 -5.97 -7.78 12.94
CA ASN A 60 -6.60 -6.79 13.80
C ASN A 60 -6.27 -5.38 13.31
N GLU A 61 -7.28 -4.53 13.30
CA GLU A 61 -7.17 -3.16 12.83
C GLU A 61 -7.12 -2.18 14.03
N PRO A 62 -6.06 -1.36 14.18
CA PRO A 62 -5.94 -0.42 15.29
C PRO A 62 -6.73 0.88 15.02
N LEU A 63 -6.82 1.76 16.04
CA LEU A 63 -7.38 3.11 15.88
C LEU A 63 -6.54 3.98 14.96
N VAL A 64 -5.22 3.94 15.16
CA VAL A 64 -4.21 4.66 14.39
C VAL A 64 -3.02 3.74 14.10
N THR A 65 -2.23 4.05 13.09
CA THR A 65 -0.97 3.35 12.82
C THR A 65 0.16 4.35 12.56
N VAL A 66 1.39 3.84 12.41
CA VAL A 66 2.56 4.64 12.07
C VAL A 66 2.87 4.46 10.60
N ASP A 67 3.02 5.57 9.86
CA ASP A 67 3.47 5.53 8.48
C ASP A 67 4.90 4.99 8.37
N GLY A 68 5.10 4.02 7.49
CA GLY A 68 6.39 3.34 7.35
C GLY A 68 7.52 4.26 6.87
N LYS A 69 7.20 5.36 6.18
CA LYS A 69 8.15 6.31 5.60
C LYS A 69 8.30 7.58 6.45
N THR A 70 7.20 8.26 6.77
CA THR A 70 7.22 9.55 7.50
C THR A 70 7.31 9.38 9.00
N LYS A 71 6.98 8.20 9.53
CA LYS A 71 6.87 7.90 10.98
C LYS A 71 5.79 8.71 11.70
N GLU A 72 4.91 9.35 10.96
CA GLU A 72 3.75 10.06 11.52
C GLU A 72 2.65 9.08 11.90
N LEU A 73 1.82 9.47 12.87
CA LEU A 73 0.60 8.75 13.19
C LEU A 73 -0.45 9.05 12.12
N VAL A 74 -1.01 8.01 11.53
CA VAL A 74 -2.04 8.11 10.50
C VAL A 74 -3.33 7.42 10.94
N PRO A 75 -4.50 7.98 10.58
CA PRO A 75 -5.81 7.37 10.87
C PRO A 75 -5.94 5.95 10.31
N ILE A 76 -6.64 5.08 11.04
CA ILE A 76 -7.13 3.79 10.56
C ILE A 76 -8.62 3.66 10.91
N LEU A 77 -8.99 3.10 12.07
CA LEU A 77 -10.40 3.07 12.50
C LEU A 77 -10.85 4.42 13.09
N ALA A 78 -9.95 5.19 13.70
CA ALA A 78 -10.25 6.50 14.24
C ALA A 78 -9.98 7.58 13.19
N GLU A 79 -11.03 8.24 12.72
CA GLU A 79 -10.93 9.34 11.74
C GLU A 79 -10.31 10.61 12.33
N ARG A 80 -10.42 10.81 13.66
CA ARG A 80 -9.89 11.97 14.38
C ARG A 80 -9.58 11.63 15.84
N TRP A 81 -8.67 12.39 16.45
CA TRP A 81 -8.36 12.32 17.88
C TRP A 81 -7.90 13.69 18.39
N GLU A 82 -8.04 13.89 19.69
CA GLU A 82 -7.54 15.07 20.43
C GLU A 82 -6.58 14.57 21.51
N ILE A 83 -5.63 15.42 21.93
CA ILE A 83 -4.64 15.11 22.96
C ILE A 83 -5.14 15.59 24.32
#